data_AF-A0A821CNA2-F1
#
_entry.id   AF-A0A821CNA2-F1
#
_cell.length_a   1.000
_cell.length_b   1.000
_cell.length_c   1.000
_cell.angle_alpha   90.00
_cell.angle_beta   90.00
_cell.angle_gamma   90.00
#
_symmetry.space_group_name_H-M   'P 1'
#
loop_
_entity.id
_entity.type
_entity.pdbx_description
1 polymer ?
#
loop_
_entity_poly.entity_id
_entity_poly.type
_entity_poly.pdbx_seq_one_letter_code
_entity_poly.pdbx_strand_id
1 'polypeptide(L)'
;MMLTCTGLYILRNHLMNLLNLTETIENTSENNDLIESEIISKTINTIREQIPIAIRDFSSQYGSNGSDSYVVSNICSNPEIYPLYGDSTHALVFRTYGPWWINMPSYKETITNFIRWENHFTSRDFIDIEFKDYFYECLSLNIYETYNSGTLEVVYIGKEDEYGNLTWHRIWTFPEPFSIILSNNSEFFIENGKNI
;
A
#
# COMPACT_ATOMS: atom_id res chain seq x y z
N MET A 1 -15.37 -6.57 12.51
CA MET A 1 -15.31 -5.10 12.36
C MET A 1 -13.90 -4.69 12.69
N MET A 2 -13.02 -4.62 11.68
CA MET A 2 -11.62 -4.28 11.86
C MET A 2 -11.39 -3.02 11.03
N LEU A 3 -11.23 -1.89 11.72
CA LEU A 3 -10.68 -0.68 11.14
C LEU A 3 -9.30 -1.07 10.58
N THR A 4 -9.09 -0.83 9.29
CA THR A 4 -7.82 -1.08 8.60
C THR A 4 -6.75 -0.14 9.17
N CYS A 5 -6.06 -0.59 10.22
CA CYS A 5 -5.01 0.17 10.92
C CYS A 5 -3.79 0.48 10.05
N THR A 6 -3.69 -0.09 8.86
CA THR A 6 -2.57 0.07 7.91
C THR A 6 -2.55 1.47 7.27
N GLY A 7 -3.72 1.99 6.88
CA GLY A 7 -3.86 3.38 6.43
C GLY A 7 -3.50 4.38 7.53
N LEU A 8 -3.74 4.04 8.80
CA LEU A 8 -3.47 4.93 9.93
C LEU A 8 -1.97 5.15 10.20
N TYR A 9 -1.09 4.19 9.89
CA TYR A 9 0.33 4.28 10.26
C TYR A 9 1.16 5.13 9.30
N ILE A 10 0.98 4.95 7.98
CA ILE A 10 1.60 5.83 6.96
C ILE A 10 1.06 7.26 7.13
N LEU A 11 -0.26 7.38 7.34
CA LEU A 11 -0.89 8.65 7.67
C LEU A 11 -0.26 9.23 8.94
N ARG A 12 0.00 8.45 9.99
CA ARG A 12 0.62 8.93 11.23
C ARG A 12 2.01 9.51 10.99
N ASN A 13 2.92 8.86 10.27
CA ASN A 13 4.28 9.40 10.11
C ASN A 13 4.30 10.67 9.24
N HIS A 14 3.53 10.71 8.16
CA HIS A 14 3.42 11.92 7.34
C HIS A 14 2.60 13.02 8.00
N LEU A 15 1.58 12.68 8.78
CA LEU A 15 0.81 13.61 9.61
C LEU A 15 1.66 14.13 10.77
N MET A 16 2.54 13.32 11.36
CA MET A 16 3.54 13.80 12.32
C MET A 16 4.56 14.71 11.63
N ASN A 17 4.99 14.42 10.40
CA ASN A 17 5.85 15.34 9.64
C ASN A 17 5.13 16.64 9.27
N LEU A 18 3.85 16.57 8.90
CA LEU A 18 3.00 17.73 8.62
C LEU A 18 2.75 18.55 9.90
N LEU A 19 2.46 17.89 11.01
CA LEU A 19 2.27 18.50 12.33
C LEU A 19 3.57 19.14 12.83
N ASN A 20 4.70 18.45 12.67
CA ASN A 20 6.02 18.99 12.99
C ASN A 20 6.33 20.19 12.08
N LEU A 21 5.98 20.13 10.79
CA LEU A 21 6.12 21.27 9.88
C LEU A 21 5.27 22.45 10.37
N THR A 22 4.01 22.22 10.76
CA THR A 22 3.14 23.27 11.30
C THR A 22 3.64 23.80 12.64
N GLU A 23 4.14 22.96 13.55
CA GLU A 23 4.75 23.40 14.82
C GLU A 23 6.04 24.20 14.56
N THR A 24 6.85 23.81 13.58
CA THR A 24 8.06 24.55 13.21
C THR A 24 7.69 25.93 12.63
N ILE A 25 6.58 26.01 11.90
CA ILE A 25 6.00 27.24 11.37
C ILE A 25 5.43 28.12 12.50
N GLU A 26 4.67 27.56 13.44
CA GLU A 26 4.14 28.27 14.61
C GLU A 26 5.26 28.79 15.54
N ASN A 27 6.38 28.09 15.62
CA ASN A 27 7.56 28.57 16.34
C ASN A 27 8.38 29.61 15.55
N THR A 28 8.14 29.76 14.24
CA THR A 28 8.72 30.84 13.41
C THR A 28 7.77 32.02 13.20
N SER A 29 6.49 31.91 13.58
CA SER A 29 5.44 32.93 13.43
C SER A 29 5.48 34.07 14.46
N GLU A 30 6.53 34.18 15.27
CA GLU A 30 6.81 35.45 15.96
C GLU A 30 7.26 36.57 15.00
N ASN A 31 7.45 36.31 13.69
CA ASN A 31 7.63 37.37 12.68
C ASN A 31 7.06 37.02 11.28
N ASN A 32 6.02 37.75 10.86
CA ASN A 32 5.46 37.95 9.50
C ASN A 32 4.31 37.03 9.01
N ASP A 33 3.10 37.29 9.53
CA ASP A 33 1.79 36.73 9.16
C ASP A 33 1.47 36.67 7.64
N LEU A 34 2.02 37.59 6.83
CA LEU A 34 1.75 37.63 5.38
C LEU A 34 2.50 36.54 4.61
N ILE A 35 3.75 36.28 4.98
CA ILE A 35 4.60 35.24 4.37
C ILE A 35 4.06 33.85 4.75
N GLU A 36 3.56 33.73 5.99
CA GLU A 36 2.98 32.51 6.52
C GLU A 36 1.70 32.10 5.77
N SER A 37 0.80 33.05 5.52
CA SER A 37 -0.43 32.80 4.74
C SER A 37 -0.14 32.37 3.29
N GLU A 38 0.92 32.94 2.69
CA GLU A 38 1.32 32.65 1.31
C GLU A 38 2.00 31.28 1.21
N ILE A 39 2.86 30.91 2.17
CA ILE A 39 3.50 29.60 2.28
C ILE A 39 2.48 28.50 2.56
N ILE A 40 1.53 28.70 3.48
CA ILE A 40 0.47 27.73 3.79
C ILE A 40 -0.42 27.54 2.56
N SER A 41 -0.84 28.62 1.89
CA SER A 41 -1.63 28.49 0.66
C SER A 41 -0.85 27.77 -0.44
N LYS A 42 0.45 28.03 -0.56
CA LYS A 42 1.32 27.37 -1.55
C LYS A 42 1.51 25.89 -1.26
N THR A 43 1.65 25.53 0.02
CA THR A 43 1.83 24.15 0.50
C THR A 43 0.53 23.34 0.39
N ILE A 44 -0.63 23.93 0.70
CA ILE A 44 -1.94 23.28 0.54
C ILE A 44 -2.32 23.16 -0.94
N ASN A 45 -2.02 24.17 -1.76
CA ASN A 45 -2.25 24.12 -3.21
C ASN A 45 -1.34 23.09 -3.93
N THR A 46 -0.29 22.58 -3.29
CA THR A 46 0.57 21.51 -3.83
C THR A 46 0.10 20.10 -3.54
N ILE A 47 -0.84 19.89 -2.59
CA ILE A 47 -1.34 18.54 -2.31
C ILE A 47 -2.35 18.16 -3.39
N ARG A 48 -1.93 17.29 -4.30
CA ARG A 48 -2.76 16.83 -5.42
C ARG A 48 -3.02 15.34 -5.30
N GLU A 49 -4.30 14.99 -5.18
CA GLU A 49 -4.74 13.59 -5.18
C GLU A 49 -4.58 12.97 -6.57
N GLN A 50 -3.84 11.86 -6.59
CA GLN A 50 -3.59 10.89 -7.66
C GLN A 50 -4.62 9.77 -7.73
N ILE A 51 -5.22 9.47 -8.88
CA ILE A 51 -5.79 8.13 -9.16
C ILE A 51 -4.93 7.51 -10.26
N PRO A 52 -4.69 6.19 -10.23
CA PRO A 52 -3.99 5.50 -11.31
C PRO A 52 -4.65 5.79 -12.66
N ILE A 53 -3.86 6.22 -13.64
CA ILE A 53 -4.36 6.52 -14.99
C ILE A 53 -4.24 5.34 -15.94
N ALA A 54 -3.35 4.39 -15.63
CA ALA A 54 -3.14 3.21 -16.44
C ALA A 54 -2.60 2.05 -15.61
N ILE A 55 -2.87 0.84 -16.12
CA ILE A 55 -2.28 -0.41 -15.66
C ILE A 55 -1.12 -0.73 -16.61
N ARG A 56 0.08 -0.93 -16.06
CA ARG A 56 1.27 -1.24 -16.85
C ARG A 56 1.49 -2.73 -16.99
N ASP A 57 1.34 -3.47 -15.89
CA ASP A 57 1.43 -4.93 -15.89
C ASP A 57 0.71 -5.49 -14.65
N PHE A 58 0.38 -6.77 -14.68
CA PHE A 58 -0.20 -7.47 -13.53
C PHE A 58 -0.02 -8.98 -13.67
N SER A 59 0.12 -9.63 -12.53
CA SER A 59 0.26 -11.08 -12.42
C SER A 59 -0.98 -11.88 -12.83
N SER A 60 -2.15 -11.47 -12.35
CA SER A 60 -3.41 -12.18 -12.58
C SER A 60 -4.63 -11.26 -12.38
N GLN A 61 -5.76 -11.70 -12.92
CA GLN A 61 -7.08 -11.16 -12.57
C GLN A 61 -8.10 -12.29 -12.64
N TYR A 62 -9.13 -12.21 -11.82
CA TYR A 62 -10.22 -13.19 -11.78
C TYR A 62 -11.13 -13.05 -13.00
N GLY A 63 -11.47 -11.81 -13.37
CA GLY A 63 -12.22 -11.50 -14.59
C GLY A 63 -11.49 -11.92 -15.87
N SER A 64 -12.25 -12.17 -16.94
CA SER A 64 -11.67 -12.40 -18.26
C SER A 64 -11.26 -11.08 -18.92
N ASN A 65 -10.33 -11.12 -19.88
CA ASN A 65 -10.00 -9.94 -20.68
C ASN A 65 -11.25 -9.42 -21.40
N GLY A 66 -11.52 -8.12 -21.31
CA GLY A 66 -12.72 -7.48 -21.87
C GLY A 66 -13.98 -7.60 -21.00
N SER A 67 -13.88 -8.17 -19.79
CA SER A 67 -14.92 -8.08 -18.76
C SER A 67 -14.76 -6.78 -17.97
N ASP A 68 -15.86 -6.29 -17.40
CA ASP A 68 -15.85 -5.20 -16.40
C ASP A 68 -15.88 -5.75 -14.96
N SER A 69 -16.16 -7.05 -14.81
CA SER A 69 -16.25 -7.71 -13.51
C SER A 69 -14.91 -8.29 -13.07
N TYR A 70 -14.45 -7.91 -11.87
CA TYR A 70 -13.28 -8.47 -11.20
C TYR A 70 -11.96 -8.30 -11.95
N VAL A 71 -11.82 -7.18 -12.67
CA VAL A 71 -10.69 -6.89 -13.56
C VAL A 71 -9.81 -5.78 -13.02
N VAL A 72 -8.57 -5.77 -13.51
CA VAL A 72 -7.53 -4.83 -13.11
C VAL A 72 -7.87 -3.37 -13.44
N SER A 73 -8.64 -3.12 -14.50
CA SER A 73 -9.03 -1.75 -14.90
C SER A 73 -9.92 -1.05 -13.87
N ASN A 74 -10.55 -1.80 -12.97
CA ASN A 74 -11.47 -1.26 -11.97
C ASN A 74 -10.77 -0.37 -10.92
N ILE A 75 -9.44 -0.36 -10.86
CA ILE A 75 -8.69 0.53 -9.95
C ILE A 75 -8.30 1.87 -10.58
N CYS A 76 -8.56 2.07 -11.87
CA CYS A 76 -8.30 3.34 -12.58
C CYS A 76 -9.48 4.32 -12.46
N SER A 77 -10.23 4.25 -11.36
CA SER A 77 -11.38 5.10 -11.07
C SER A 77 -11.43 5.42 -9.58
N ASN A 78 -12.34 6.32 -9.20
CA ASN A 78 -12.60 6.58 -7.79
C ASN A 78 -13.07 5.30 -7.07
N PRO A 79 -12.72 5.13 -5.79
CA PRO A 79 -13.22 4.02 -4.99
C PRO A 79 -14.73 4.17 -4.75
N GLU A 80 -15.54 3.28 -5.33
CA GLU A 80 -17.01 3.28 -5.17
C GLU A 80 -17.51 2.29 -4.11
N ILE A 81 -16.73 1.25 -3.81
CA ILE A 81 -17.16 0.13 -2.95
C ILE A 81 -16.84 0.40 -1.49
N TYR A 82 -15.62 0.87 -1.20
CA TYR A 82 -15.20 1.19 0.16
C TYR A 82 -16.09 2.31 0.73
N PRO A 83 -16.54 2.24 2.00
CA PRO A 83 -16.10 1.34 3.08
C PRO A 83 -16.88 0.03 3.21
N LEU A 84 -17.72 -0.34 2.23
CA LEU A 84 -18.49 -1.57 2.30
C LEU A 84 -17.58 -2.79 2.15
N TYR A 85 -17.78 -3.75 3.05
CA TYR A 85 -17.12 -5.05 2.99
C TYR A 85 -17.92 -6.00 2.10
N GLY A 86 -17.23 -6.70 1.20
CA GLY A 86 -17.83 -7.75 0.38
C GLY A 86 -17.12 -7.99 -0.94
N ASP A 87 -17.54 -9.05 -1.60
CA ASP A 87 -17.18 -9.34 -2.97
C ASP A 87 -17.99 -8.43 -3.90
N SER A 88 -17.33 -7.73 -4.82
CA SER A 88 -17.95 -6.79 -5.74
C SER A 88 -17.33 -6.90 -7.12
N THR A 89 -18.17 -6.94 -8.14
CA THR A 89 -17.72 -6.99 -9.54
C THR A 89 -16.90 -5.76 -9.92
N HIS A 90 -17.12 -4.61 -9.26
CA HIS A 90 -16.33 -3.38 -9.50
C HIS A 90 -15.00 -3.36 -8.73
N ALA A 91 -14.61 -4.45 -8.05
CA ALA A 91 -13.30 -4.56 -7.42
C ALA A 91 -12.29 -5.20 -8.40
N LEU A 92 -11.00 -5.01 -8.13
CA LEU A 92 -9.96 -5.90 -8.64
C LEU A 92 -9.87 -7.12 -7.73
N VAL A 93 -9.89 -8.31 -8.33
CA VAL A 93 -9.71 -9.57 -7.62
C VAL A 93 -8.64 -10.40 -8.30
N PHE A 94 -7.58 -10.74 -7.57
CA PHE A 94 -6.57 -11.69 -8.02
C PHE A 94 -7.06 -13.14 -7.87
N ARG A 95 -6.58 -14.04 -8.72
CA ARG A 95 -7.07 -15.43 -8.74
C ARG A 95 -6.77 -16.22 -7.47
N THR A 96 -5.75 -15.81 -6.73
CA THR A 96 -5.40 -16.46 -5.46
C THR A 96 -6.27 -15.97 -4.30
N TYR A 97 -6.98 -14.85 -4.46
CA TYR A 97 -7.68 -14.15 -3.39
C TYR A 97 -6.75 -13.76 -2.21
N GLY A 98 -5.45 -13.60 -2.47
CA GLY A 98 -4.44 -13.35 -1.43
C GLY A 98 -3.94 -14.63 -0.74
N PRO A 99 -3.07 -14.52 0.27
CA PRO A 99 -2.39 -15.67 0.88
C PRO A 99 -3.24 -16.50 1.86
N TRP A 100 -4.52 -16.20 2.05
CA TRP A 100 -5.35 -16.80 3.12
C TRP A 100 -5.37 -18.34 3.11
N TRP A 101 -5.36 -18.95 1.92
CA TRP A 101 -5.43 -20.40 1.74
C TRP A 101 -4.14 -21.11 2.19
N ILE A 102 -3.01 -20.41 2.27
CA ILE A 102 -1.73 -20.94 2.79
C ILE A 102 -1.82 -21.09 4.31
N ASN A 103 -2.55 -20.19 4.95
CA ASN A 103 -2.70 -20.14 6.40
C ASN A 103 -3.77 -21.11 6.91
N MET A 104 -4.46 -21.83 6.02
CA MET A 104 -5.45 -22.83 6.41
C MET A 104 -4.77 -24.08 6.96
N PRO A 105 -5.27 -24.70 8.05
CA PRO A 105 -4.69 -25.93 8.61
C PRO A 105 -4.65 -27.11 7.64
N SER A 106 -5.53 -27.09 6.63
CA SER A 106 -5.58 -28.10 5.57
C SER A 106 -4.56 -27.86 4.45
N TYR A 107 -3.91 -26.70 4.42
CA TYR A 107 -2.89 -26.41 3.43
C TYR A 107 -1.75 -27.40 3.57
N LYS A 108 -1.43 -28.08 2.46
CA LYS A 108 -0.25 -28.92 2.35
C LYS A 108 0.52 -28.42 1.15
N GLU A 109 1.76 -28.01 1.38
CA GLU A 109 2.67 -27.67 0.31
C GLU A 109 3.01 -28.94 -0.47
N THR A 110 2.42 -29.07 -1.67
CA THR A 110 2.54 -30.27 -2.50
C THR A 110 3.81 -30.30 -3.35
N ILE A 111 4.59 -29.22 -3.37
CA ILE A 111 5.80 -29.09 -4.19
C ILE A 111 7.02 -29.04 -3.27
N THR A 112 7.60 -30.20 -2.96
CA THR A 112 8.74 -30.32 -2.04
C THR A 112 10.08 -29.85 -2.62
N ASN A 113 10.14 -29.50 -3.91
CA ASN A 113 11.39 -29.24 -4.64
C ASN A 113 11.41 -27.91 -5.43
N PHE A 114 10.44 -27.02 -5.23
CA PHE A 114 10.46 -25.69 -5.86
C PHE A 114 10.88 -24.65 -4.82
N ILE A 115 12.19 -24.45 -4.70
CA ILE A 115 12.75 -23.39 -3.87
C ILE A 115 12.52 -22.07 -4.62
N ARG A 116 11.43 -21.36 -4.32
CA ARG A 116 11.47 -19.91 -4.52
C ARG A 116 12.55 -19.40 -3.56
N TRP A 117 13.42 -18.52 -4.03
CA TRP A 117 14.29 -17.79 -3.12
C TRP A 117 13.40 -16.81 -2.33
N GLU A 118 12.70 -17.33 -1.32
CA GLU A 118 11.64 -16.65 -0.56
C GLU A 118 12.15 -15.42 0.20
N ASN A 119 13.46 -15.20 0.25
CA ASN A 119 14.06 -14.14 1.06
C ASN A 119 14.11 -12.76 0.36
N HIS A 120 13.67 -12.63 -0.90
CA HIS A 120 13.75 -11.34 -1.61
C HIS A 120 12.52 -10.89 -2.40
N PHE A 121 11.57 -11.78 -2.72
CA PHE A 121 10.35 -11.39 -3.46
C PHE A 121 9.16 -12.29 -3.08
N THR A 122 8.21 -11.76 -2.31
CA THR A 122 7.05 -12.52 -1.78
C THR A 122 5.77 -12.36 -2.59
N SER A 123 5.70 -11.39 -3.50
CA SER A 123 4.48 -11.08 -4.24
C SER A 123 4.10 -12.23 -5.19
N ARG A 124 3.10 -13.01 -4.78
CA ARG A 124 2.45 -14.05 -5.61
C ARG A 124 1.57 -13.43 -6.67
N ASP A 125 0.90 -12.35 -6.30
CA ASP A 125 0.18 -11.47 -7.20
C ASP A 125 0.68 -10.03 -7.02
N PHE A 126 1.01 -9.41 -8.15
CA PHE A 126 1.37 -8.00 -8.25
C PHE A 126 0.47 -7.28 -9.27
N ILE A 127 0.49 -5.95 -9.14
CA ILE A 127 -0.02 -5.00 -10.11
C ILE A 127 0.96 -3.83 -10.20
N ASP A 128 1.22 -3.40 -11.42
CA ASP A 128 2.00 -2.23 -11.76
C ASP A 128 1.05 -1.16 -12.34
N ILE A 129 1.12 0.04 -11.77
CA ILE A 129 0.22 1.14 -12.04
C ILE A 129 0.98 2.43 -12.31
N GLU A 130 0.42 3.23 -13.19
CA GLU A 130 0.95 4.54 -13.54
C GLU A 130 0.05 5.66 -13.00
N PHE A 131 0.69 6.68 -12.44
CA PHE A 131 0.08 7.96 -12.11
C PHE A 131 0.46 9.01 -13.15
N LYS A 132 -0.39 10.02 -13.35
CA LYS A 132 -0.20 11.04 -14.36
C LYS A 132 1.06 11.88 -14.13
N ASP A 133 1.29 12.27 -12.90
CA ASP A 133 2.38 13.16 -12.51
C ASP A 133 3.35 12.43 -11.57
N TYR A 134 4.65 12.66 -11.74
CA TYR A 134 5.68 12.10 -10.85
C TYR A 134 5.77 12.87 -9.53
N PHE A 135 5.46 12.16 -8.43
CA PHE A 135 5.67 12.51 -7.02
C PHE A 135 7.11 12.37 -6.51
N TYR A 136 7.84 13.45 -6.21
CA TYR A 136 9.07 13.32 -5.38
C TYR A 136 8.73 13.04 -3.90
N GLU A 137 7.58 13.54 -3.41
CA GLU A 137 7.13 13.36 -2.03
C GLU A 137 5.69 12.81 -2.01
N CYS A 138 5.54 11.52 -1.73
CA CYS A 138 4.23 10.92 -1.46
C CYS A 138 3.85 11.18 0.00
N LEU A 139 2.79 11.94 0.25
CA LEU A 139 2.28 12.19 1.60
C LEU A 139 1.44 11.02 2.13
N SER A 140 0.66 10.39 1.26
CA SER A 140 -0.14 9.22 1.62
C SER A 140 -0.42 8.38 0.38
N LEU A 141 -0.49 7.07 0.61
CA LEU A 141 -0.96 6.08 -0.36
C LEU A 141 -2.15 5.37 0.24
N ASN A 142 -3.32 5.57 -0.35
CA ASN A 142 -4.56 4.96 0.11
C ASN A 142 -4.85 3.71 -0.73
N ILE A 143 -4.86 2.54 -0.09
CA ILE A 143 -5.20 1.26 -0.72
C ILE A 143 -6.43 0.71 0.00
N TYR A 144 -7.49 0.50 -0.75
CA TYR A 144 -8.79 0.08 -0.22
C TYR A 144 -9.03 -1.41 -0.48
N GLU A 145 -8.87 -2.24 0.55
CA GLU A 145 -9.19 -3.66 0.49
C GLU A 145 -10.63 -3.92 0.99
N THR A 146 -11.50 -4.50 0.17
CA THR A 146 -12.94 -4.64 0.49
C THR A 146 -13.39 -6.05 0.84
N TYR A 147 -12.62 -7.10 0.50
CA TYR A 147 -13.04 -8.50 0.74
C TYR A 147 -12.05 -9.30 1.59
N ASN A 148 -10.79 -9.41 1.14
CA ASN A 148 -9.71 -10.02 1.93
C ASN A 148 -8.72 -8.92 2.30
N SER A 149 -8.95 -8.26 3.43
CA SER A 149 -8.05 -7.20 3.93
C SER A 149 -6.78 -7.77 4.56
N GLY A 150 -5.68 -7.03 4.51
CA GLY A 150 -4.37 -7.44 5.03
C GLY A 150 -3.61 -8.36 4.09
N THR A 151 -3.96 -8.34 2.79
CA THR A 151 -3.31 -9.15 1.75
C THR A 151 -2.20 -8.41 1.03
N LEU A 152 -2.20 -7.08 1.10
CA LEU A 152 -1.09 -6.26 0.63
C LEU A 152 0.16 -6.53 1.48
N GLU A 153 1.19 -7.11 0.87
CA GLU A 153 2.45 -7.43 1.55
C GLU A 153 3.54 -6.40 1.29
N VAL A 154 3.62 -5.81 0.10
CA VAL A 154 4.74 -4.94 -0.27
C VAL A 154 4.27 -3.85 -1.23
N VAL A 155 4.81 -2.64 -1.09
CA VAL A 155 4.67 -1.57 -2.07
C VAL A 155 6.04 -1.10 -2.54
N TYR A 156 6.18 -0.99 -3.85
CA TYR A 156 7.34 -0.40 -4.51
C TYR A 156 6.92 0.87 -5.25
N ILE A 157 7.84 1.83 -5.35
CA ILE A 157 7.73 2.98 -6.26
C ILE A 157 8.76 2.79 -7.37
N GLY A 158 8.29 2.84 -8.61
CA GLY A 158 9.12 2.84 -9.80
C GLY A 158 9.54 4.26 -10.14
N LYS A 159 10.82 4.44 -10.48
CA LYS A 159 11.33 5.65 -11.12
C LYS A 159 11.92 5.25 -12.47
N GLU A 160 11.35 5.76 -13.55
CA GLU A 160 11.90 5.61 -14.89
C GLU A 160 12.91 6.74 -15.14
N ASP A 161 14.09 6.39 -15.65
CA ASP A 161 15.10 7.37 -16.04
C ASP A 161 14.87 7.89 -17.49
N GLU A 162 15.69 8.85 -17.93
CA GLU A 162 15.60 9.43 -19.28
C GLU A 162 15.84 8.41 -20.41
N TYR A 163 16.38 7.23 -20.09
CA TYR A 163 16.68 6.16 -21.03
C TYR A 163 15.65 5.04 -21.00
N GLY A 164 14.59 5.17 -20.20
CA GLY A 164 13.54 4.17 -20.04
C GLY A 164 13.88 3.02 -19.08
N ASN A 165 14.95 3.14 -18.29
CA ASN A 165 15.27 2.15 -17.27
C ASN A 165 14.41 2.41 -16.03
N LEU A 166 13.68 1.39 -15.60
CA LEU A 166 12.82 1.45 -14.43
C LEU A 166 13.56 0.91 -13.20
N THR A 167 13.79 1.77 -12.21
CA THR A 167 14.32 1.37 -10.90
C THR A 167 13.21 1.32 -9.87
N TRP A 168 13.07 0.17 -9.20
CA TRP A 168 12.05 -0.05 -8.17
C TRP A 168 12.63 0.15 -6.77
N HIS A 169 11.97 0.97 -5.96
CA HIS A 169 12.32 1.21 -4.57
C HIS A 169 11.19 0.74 -3.67
N ARG A 170 11.48 -0.20 -2.75
CA ARG A 170 10.49 -0.65 -1.76
C ARG A 170 10.25 0.48 -0.75
N ILE A 171 8.99 0.89 -0.61
CA ILE A 171 8.59 1.96 0.31
C ILE A 171 7.77 1.45 1.50
N TRP A 172 7.20 0.26 1.38
CA TRP A 172 6.39 -0.32 2.45
C TRP A 172 6.39 -1.85 2.37
N THR A 173 6.25 -2.50 3.52
CA THR A 173 6.11 -3.95 3.65
C THR A 173 5.21 -4.28 4.84
N PHE A 174 4.43 -5.37 4.76
CA PHE A 174 3.57 -5.86 5.83
C PHE A 174 3.59 -7.39 5.93
N PRO A 175 3.53 -7.93 7.17
CA PRO A 175 3.71 -7.21 8.43
C PRO A 175 5.16 -6.71 8.55
N GLU A 176 5.35 -5.49 9.06
CA GLU A 176 6.67 -5.16 9.61
C GLU A 176 6.93 -6.17 10.74
N PRO A 177 8.12 -6.79 10.79
CA PRO A 177 8.44 -7.71 11.86
C PRO A 177 8.19 -7.06 13.21
N PHE A 178 7.38 -7.69 14.04
CA PHE A 178 7.09 -7.19 15.39
C PHE A 178 7.36 -8.29 16.41
N SER A 179 7.84 -7.89 17.60
CA SER A 179 8.04 -8.83 18.69
C SER A 179 6.87 -8.84 19.65
N ILE A 180 6.46 -10.05 20.08
CA ILE A 180 5.50 -10.27 21.15
C ILE A 180 6.30 -10.70 22.39
N ILE A 181 6.27 -9.87 23.43
CA ILE A 181 6.87 -10.21 24.73
C ILE A 181 5.77 -10.74 25.65
N LEU A 182 5.88 -12.01 26.04
CA LEU A 182 4.96 -12.63 26.99
C LEU A 182 5.30 -12.26 28.45
N SER A 183 4.37 -12.49 29.37
CA SER A 183 4.53 -12.21 30.81
C SER A 183 5.64 -13.01 31.50
N ASN A 184 6.11 -14.09 30.88
CA ASN A 184 7.27 -14.88 31.32
C ASN A 184 8.60 -14.39 30.70
N ASN A 185 8.62 -13.21 30.07
CA ASN A 185 9.73 -12.63 29.33
C ASN A 185 10.19 -13.43 28.09
N SER A 186 9.40 -14.37 27.57
CA SER A 186 9.71 -14.96 26.26
C SER A 186 9.32 -13.99 25.15
N GLU A 187 10.24 -13.77 24.21
CA GLU A 187 10.03 -12.93 23.02
C GLU A 187 9.77 -13.82 21.80
N PHE A 188 8.73 -13.51 21.03
CA PHE A 188 8.41 -14.12 19.75
C PHE A 188 8.59 -13.08 18.66
N PHE A 189 9.47 -13.33 17.69
CA PHE A 189 9.61 -12.48 16.52
C PHE A 189 8.61 -12.93 15.46
N ILE A 190 7.62 -12.10 15.14
CA ILE A 190 6.59 -12.42 14.16
C ILE A 190 6.89 -11.71 12.85
N GLU A 191 7.12 -12.48 11.79
CA GLU A 191 7.20 -12.02 10.41
C GLU A 191 6.26 -12.85 9.54
N ASN A 192 5.47 -12.19 8.70
CA ASN A 192 4.44 -12.82 7.86
C ASN A 192 3.49 -13.76 8.62
N GLY A 193 3.16 -13.42 9.88
CA GLY A 193 2.30 -14.23 10.74
C GLY A 193 2.94 -15.52 11.27
N LYS A 194 4.25 -15.70 11.08
CA LYS A 194 5.03 -16.85 11.58
C LYS A 194 6.02 -16.39 12.64
N ASN A 195 6.24 -17.23 13.65
CA ASN A 195 7.35 -17.05 14.58
C ASN A 195 8.66 -17.47 13.91
N ILE A 196 9.68 -16.63 14.02
CA ILE A 196 11.04 -16.89 13.53
C ILE A 196 11.92 -17.41 14.68
#